data_AF-A0A446AUG8-F1
#
_entry.id   AF-A0A446AUG8-F1
#
_cell.length_a   1.000
_cell.length_b   1.000
_cell.length_c   1.000
_cell.angle_alpha   90.00
_cell.angle_beta   90.00
_cell.angle_gamma   90.00
#
_symmetry.space_group_name_H-M   'P 1'
#
loop_
_entity.id
_entity.type
_entity.pdbx_description
1 polymer ?
#
loop_
_entity_poly.entity_id
_entity_poly.type
_entity_poly.pdbx_seq_one_letter_code
_entity_poly.pdbx_strand_id
1 'polypeptide(L)'
;MSRLQVVAIDLGKVTSARELHCLLRDALGFPDWYGCNWDAFWDAITGLVQMPRQLKLSGWDTFSRQLPRDAELMQKCLATLQAEYPQMAAEVLFE
;
A
#
# COMPACT_ATOMS: atom_id res chain seq x y z
N MET A 1 -17.25 8.98 6.96
CA MET A 1 -17.11 7.62 6.39
C MET A 1 -16.59 6.69 7.48
N SER A 2 -17.05 5.44 7.55
CA SER A 2 -16.53 4.45 8.49
C SER A 2 -15.26 3.82 7.95
N ARG A 3 -14.27 3.58 8.82
CA ARG A 3 -13.02 2.89 8.46
C ARG A 3 -13.30 1.54 7.81
N LEU A 4 -12.73 1.32 6.62
CA LEU A 4 -12.83 0.05 5.92
C LEU A 4 -12.25 -1.08 6.79
N GLN A 5 -12.90 -2.24 6.79
CA GLN A 5 -12.45 -3.38 7.60
C GLN A 5 -11.29 -4.10 6.91
N VAL A 6 -11.48 -4.53 5.67
CA VAL A 6 -10.49 -5.30 4.92
C VAL A 6 -10.39 -4.75 3.49
N VAL A 7 -9.17 -4.54 3.02
CA VAL A 7 -8.86 -4.30 1.61
C VAL A 7 -7.89 -5.38 1.16
N ALA A 8 -8.18 -6.02 0.04
CA ALA A 8 -7.32 -7.04 -0.57
C ALA A 8 -6.81 -6.56 -1.92
N ILE A 9 -5.51 -6.72 -2.14
CA ILE A 9 -4.81 -6.27 -3.35
C ILE A 9 -3.99 -7.44 -3.90
N ASP A 10 -4.23 -7.79 -5.16
CA ASP A 10 -3.46 -8.80 -5.88
C ASP A 10 -2.27 -8.18 -6.61
N LEU A 11 -1.07 -8.45 -6.10
CA LEU A 11 0.19 -7.98 -6.66
C LEU A 11 0.79 -8.95 -7.68
N GLY A 12 0.22 -10.15 -7.86
CA GLY A 12 0.81 -11.22 -8.67
C GLY A 12 0.94 -10.89 -10.17
N LYS A 13 0.23 -9.85 -10.65
CA LYS A 13 0.29 -9.38 -12.04
C LYS A 13 1.00 -8.04 -12.19
N VAL A 14 1.52 -7.46 -11.12
CA VAL A 14 2.18 -6.15 -11.15
C VAL A 14 3.57 -6.30 -11.76
N THR A 15 3.80 -5.61 -12.87
CA THR A 15 5.06 -5.72 -13.61
C THR A 15 5.89 -4.44 -13.61
N SER A 16 5.31 -3.34 -13.15
CA SER A 16 6.00 -2.05 -13.04
C SER A 16 5.58 -1.25 -11.80
N ALA A 17 6.44 -0.34 -11.35
CA ALA A 17 6.13 0.59 -10.26
C ALA A 17 4.90 1.46 -10.56
N ARG A 18 4.68 1.84 -11.83
CA ARG A 18 3.50 2.62 -12.21
C ARG A 18 2.21 1.82 -12.03
N GLU A 19 2.19 0.56 -12.47
CA GLU A 19 1.05 -0.34 -12.25
C GLU A 19 0.78 -0.54 -10.76
N LEU A 20 1.83 -0.74 -9.96
CA LEU A 20 1.73 -0.83 -8.51
C LEU A 20 1.03 0.40 -7.92
N HIS A 21 1.51 1.60 -8.26
CA HIS A 21 0.99 2.85 -7.73
C HIS A 21 -0.47 3.10 -8.16
N CYS A 22 -0.84 2.79 -9.41
CA CYS A 22 -2.24 2.87 -9.85
C CYS A 22 -3.14 1.89 -9.08
N LEU A 23 -2.69 0.65 -8.90
CA LEU A 23 -3.43 -0.38 -8.17
C LEU A 23 -3.65 0.02 -6.70
N LEU A 24 -2.61 0.52 -6.04
CA LEU A 24 -2.68 1.04 -4.67
C LEU A 24 -3.65 2.22 -4.56
N ARG A 25 -3.55 3.19 -5.49
CA ARG A 25 -4.45 4.35 -5.55
C ARG A 25 -5.91 3.92 -5.61
N ASP A 26 -6.23 3.02 -6.53
CA ASP A 26 -7.60 2.58 -6.77
C ASP A 26 -8.15 1.76 -5.59
N ALA A 27 -7.33 0.88 -5.01
CA ALA A 27 -7.73 0.03 -3.90
C ALA A 27 -7.89 0.78 -2.57
N LEU A 28 -7.03 1.77 -2.32
CA LEU A 28 -7.01 2.54 -1.06
C LEU A 28 -7.76 3.88 -1.16
N GLY A 29 -8.26 4.23 -2.34
CA GLY A 29 -9.03 5.46 -2.57
C GLY A 29 -8.18 6.72 -2.45
N PHE A 30 -6.93 6.69 -2.93
CA PHE A 30 -6.09 7.88 -2.98
C PHE A 30 -6.64 8.92 -3.97
N PRO A 31 -6.33 10.23 -3.79
CA PRO A 31 -6.82 11.28 -4.67
C PRO A 31 -6.34 11.16 -6.13
N ASP A 32 -7.08 11.74 -7.08
CA ASP A 32 -6.74 11.72 -8.51
C ASP A 32 -5.38 12.35 -8.84
N TRP A 33 -4.93 13.30 -8.01
CA TRP A 33 -3.64 13.96 -8.13
C TRP A 33 -2.48 13.18 -7.48
N TYR A 34 -2.69 11.91 -7.14
CA TYR A 34 -1.65 11.04 -6.59
C TYR A 34 -0.42 10.93 -7.52
N GLY A 35 0.75 11.34 -7.02
CA GLY A 35 1.98 11.50 -7.79
C GLY A 35 2.68 10.20 -8.23
N CYS A 36 2.13 9.01 -7.92
CA CYS A 36 2.63 7.70 -8.35
C CYS A 36 4.12 7.46 -8.03
N ASN A 37 4.55 7.85 -6.83
CA ASN A 37 5.88 7.61 -6.29
C ASN A 37 5.79 7.33 -4.78
N TRP A 38 6.90 6.93 -4.17
CA TRP A 38 6.96 6.52 -2.76
C TRP A 38 6.76 7.66 -1.75
N ASP A 39 7.18 8.89 -2.08
CA ASP A 39 6.93 10.06 -1.24
C ASP A 39 5.43 10.37 -1.22
N ALA A 40 4.78 10.37 -2.39
CA ALA A 40 3.34 10.53 -2.51
C ALA A 40 2.56 9.39 -1.83
N PHE A 41 3.08 8.15 -1.87
CA PHE A 41 2.51 7.02 -1.14
C PHE A 41 2.53 7.27 0.37
N TRP A 42 3.66 7.72 0.90
CA TRP A 42 3.81 8.04 2.31
C TRP A 42 2.85 9.15 2.74
N ASP A 43 2.77 10.24 1.99
CA ASP A 43 1.83 11.33 2.25
C ASP A 43 0.38 10.82 2.26
N ALA A 44 0.05 9.92 1.33
CA ALA A 44 -1.31 9.39 1.21
C ALA A 44 -1.72 8.57 2.43
N ILE A 45 -0.90 7.59 2.84
CA ILE A 45 -1.24 6.68 3.94
C ILE A 45 -1.14 7.34 5.33
N THR A 46 -0.44 8.48 5.44
CA THR A 46 -0.30 9.22 6.70
C THR A 46 -1.29 10.37 6.86
N GLY A 47 -1.79 10.96 5.76
CA GLY A 47 -2.59 12.18 5.87
C GLY A 47 -3.77 12.32 4.92
N LEU A 48 -3.84 11.55 3.82
CA LEU A 48 -4.86 11.76 2.79
C LEU A 48 -5.99 10.75 2.84
N VAL A 49 -5.72 9.53 3.31
CA VAL A 49 -6.74 8.49 3.42
C VAL A 49 -6.78 7.86 4.80
N GLN A 50 -7.95 7.31 5.13
CA GLN A 50 -8.09 6.44 6.28
C GLN A 50 -7.75 5.00 5.87
N MET A 51 -6.58 4.52 6.29
CA MET A 51 -6.15 3.15 6.04
C MET A 51 -7.15 2.12 6.61
N PRO A 52 -7.37 0.98 5.93
CA PRO A 52 -8.26 -0.06 6.41
C PRO A 52 -7.76 -0.66 7.73
N ARG A 53 -8.60 -1.44 8.42
CA ARG A 53 -8.11 -2.22 9.58
C ARG A 53 -7.12 -3.30 9.17
N GLN A 54 -7.39 -3.96 8.05
CA GLN A 54 -6.54 -5.00 7.49
C GLN A 54 -6.27 -4.76 6.00
N LEU A 55 -5.01 -4.92 5.61
CA LEU A 55 -4.55 -4.85 4.23
C LEU A 55 -3.93 -6.20 3.85
N LYS A 56 -4.56 -6.90 2.90
CA LYS A 56 -4.08 -8.18 2.39
C LYS A 56 -3.41 -7.99 1.05
N LEU A 57 -2.17 -8.45 0.93
CA LEU A 57 -1.34 -8.30 -0.26
C LEU A 57 -1.00 -9.70 -0.78
N SER A 58 -1.80 -10.20 -1.73
CA SER A 58 -1.59 -11.52 -2.32
C SER A 58 -0.60 -11.46 -3.49
N GLY A 59 0.13 -12.55 -3.71
CA GLY A 59 1.13 -12.61 -4.77
C GLY A 59 2.44 -11.91 -4.39
N TRP A 60 2.68 -11.73 -3.09
CA TRP A 60 3.83 -10.98 -2.56
C TRP A 60 5.17 -11.59 -2.97
N ASP A 61 5.31 -12.92 -2.92
CA ASP A 61 6.56 -13.59 -3.32
C ASP A 61 6.89 -13.35 -4.81
N THR A 62 5.89 -13.37 -5.68
CA THR A 62 6.09 -13.08 -7.11
C THR A 62 6.46 -11.62 -7.31
N PHE A 63 5.70 -10.71 -6.71
CA PHE A 63 5.93 -9.27 -6.80
C PHE A 63 7.32 -8.87 -6.26
N SER A 64 7.70 -9.37 -5.09
CA SER A 64 8.98 -9.03 -4.46
C SER A 64 10.20 -9.54 -5.24
N ARG A 65 10.06 -10.65 -5.99
CA ARG A 65 11.11 -11.10 -6.92
C ARG A 65 11.18 -10.26 -8.18
N GLN A 66 10.03 -9.80 -8.68
CA GLN A 66 9.95 -9.03 -9.91
C GLN A 66 10.35 -7.56 -9.72
N LEU A 67 9.97 -6.95 -8.60
CA LEU A 67 10.22 -5.55 -8.25
C LEU A 67 10.78 -5.45 -6.82
N PRO A 68 12.00 -5.97 -6.56
CA PRO A 68 12.53 -6.06 -5.20
C PRO A 68 12.67 -4.70 -4.51
N ARG A 69 13.08 -3.68 -5.25
CA ARG A 69 13.22 -2.32 -4.71
C ARG A 69 11.87 -1.72 -4.29
N ASP A 70 10.85 -1.89 -5.11
CA ASP A 70 9.51 -1.38 -4.81
C ASP A 70 8.86 -2.15 -3.65
N ALA A 71 9.09 -3.47 -3.57
CA ALA A 71 8.65 -4.27 -2.43
C ALA A 71 9.31 -3.83 -1.11
N GLU A 72 10.62 -3.56 -1.12
CA GLU A 72 11.34 -3.05 0.04
C GLU A 72 10.79 -1.68 0.49
N LEU A 73 10.58 -0.76 -0.46
CA LEU A 73 10.05 0.58 -0.16
C LEU A 73 8.62 0.51 0.37
N MET A 74 7.77 -0.33 -0.23
CA MET A 74 6.40 -0.58 0.25
C MET A 74 6.39 -1.08 1.69
N GLN A 75 7.19 -2.11 1.96
CA GLN A 75 7.27 -2.72 3.27
C GLN A 75 7.80 -1.73 4.29
N LYS A 76 8.81 -0.92 3.93
CA LYS A 76 9.35 0.14 4.78
C LYS A 76 8.29 1.17 5.13
N CYS A 77 7.57 1.72 4.15
CA CYS A 77 6.50 2.69 4.40
C CYS A 77 5.42 2.13 5.33
N LEU A 78 4.96 0.91 5.09
CA LEU A 78 3.94 0.26 5.92
C LEU A 78 4.44 -0.02 7.35
N ALA A 79 5.68 -0.49 7.49
CA ALA A 79 6.31 -0.72 8.79
C ALA A 79 6.53 0.58 9.57
N THR A 80 6.97 1.65 8.90
CA THR A 80 7.12 2.97 9.51
C THR A 80 5.76 3.53 9.96
N LEU A 81 4.71 3.40 9.13
CA LEU A 81 3.35 3.80 9.53
C LEU A 81 2.89 3.03 10.78
N GLN A 82 3.16 1.73 10.85
CA GLN A 82 2.81 0.89 12.00
C GLN A 82 3.57 1.29 13.27
N ALA A 83 4.83 1.71 13.14
CA ALA A 83 5.66 2.13 14.26
C ALA A 83 5.30 3.54 14.77
N GLU A 84 5.10 4.51 13.86
CA GLU A 84 4.86 5.90 14.22
C GLU A 84 3.39 6.20 14.51
N TYR A 85 2.47 5.56 13.79
CA TYR A 85 1.02 5.84 13.84
C TYR A 85 0.19 4.54 13.96
N PRO A 86 0.38 3.73 15.02
CA PRO A 86 -0.23 2.39 15.13
C PRO A 86 -1.76 2.38 15.11
N GLN A 87 -2.41 3.48 15.53
CA GLN A 87 -3.88 3.58 15.52
C GLN A 87 -4.44 3.80 14.10
N MET A 88 -3.63 4.38 13.22
CA MET A 88 -3.96 4.66 11.82
C MET A 88 -3.54 3.50 10.92
N ALA A 89 -2.46 2.80 11.26
CA ALA A 89 -1.93 1.70 10.48
C ALA A 89 -2.92 0.55 10.28
N ALA A 90 -2.82 -0.10 9.13
CA ALA A 90 -3.49 -1.35 8.85
C ALA A 90 -2.64 -2.53 9.35
N GLU A 91 -3.30 -3.58 9.82
CA GLU A 91 -2.67 -4.90 9.96
C GLU A 91 -2.37 -5.43 8.55
N VAL A 92 -1.09 -5.60 8.22
CA VAL A 92 -0.67 -6.01 6.87
C VAL A 92 -0.39 -7.51 6.84
N LEU A 93 -1.03 -8.20 5.91
CA LEU A 93 -0.81 -9.62 5.63
C LEU A 93 -0.20 -9.76 4.23
N PHE A 94 0.99 -10.36 4.17
CA PHE A 94 1.67 -10.70 2.92
C PHE A 94 1.39 -12.17 2.61
N GLU A 95 0.63 -12.43 1.54
CA GLU A 95 0.18 -13.76 1.09
C GLU A 95 0.80 -14.16 -0.25
#